data_AF-A0A7V8YBE5-F1
#
_entry.id   AF-A0A7V8YBE5-F1
#
_cell.length_a   1.000
_cell.length_b   1.000
_cell.length_c   1.000
_cell.angle_alpha   90.00
_cell.angle_beta   90.00
_cell.angle_gamma   90.00
#
_symmetry.space_group_name_H-M   'P 1'
#
loop_
_entity.id
_entity.type
_entity.pdbx_description
1 polymer ?
#
loop_
_entity_poly.entity_id
_entity_poly.type
_entity_poly.pdbx_seq_one_letter_code
_entity_poly.pdbx_strand_id
1 'polypeptide(L)'
;MATDNETLVASLGQTERELVQARLDLSIGRLENTARIRVLRKKYARISTKLRQAEIADNLAKGSLATQARISASPTEAPVETPAVEARGGFLKGIVDRLSGKSE
;
A
#
# COMPACT_ATOMS: atom_id res chain seq x y z
N MET A 1 4.58 17.03 -19.29
CA MET A 1 5.60 16.72 -18.27
C MET A 1 4.83 16.18 -17.06
N ALA A 2 5.22 15.03 -16.50
CA ALA A 2 4.55 14.49 -15.31
C ALA A 2 4.62 15.53 -14.18
N THR A 3 3.53 15.69 -13.42
CA THR A 3 3.52 16.67 -12.33
C THR A 3 4.53 16.28 -11.25
N ASP A 4 5.10 17.25 -10.53
CA ASP A 4 6.09 16.97 -9.48
C ASP A 4 5.58 15.95 -8.45
N ASN A 5 4.27 16.00 -8.14
CA ASN A 5 3.61 15.06 -7.24
C ASN A 5 3.56 13.63 -7.80
N GLU A 6 3.24 13.45 -9.09
CA GLU A 6 3.26 12.14 -9.75
C GLU A 6 4.65 11.51 -9.70
N THR A 7 5.70 12.30 -9.93
CA THR A 7 7.08 11.80 -9.87
C THR A 7 7.47 11.38 -8.45
N LEU A 8 7.01 12.12 -7.43
CA LEU A 8 7.21 11.75 -6.02
C LEU A 8 6.51 10.44 -5.69
N VAL A 9 5.25 10.26 -6.12
CA VAL A 9 4.51 9.01 -5.87
C VAL A 9 5.16 7.82 -6.59
N ALA A 10 5.58 7.99 -7.84
CA ALA A 10 6.32 6.95 -8.58
C ALA A 10 7.62 6.57 -7.85
N SER A 11 8.39 7.57 -7.41
CA SER A 11 9.64 7.36 -6.67
C SER A 11 9.43 6.68 -5.31
N LEU A 12 8.30 6.95 -4.64
CA LEU A 12 7.90 6.28 -3.41
C LEU A 12 7.66 4.79 -3.66
N GLY A 13 6.88 4.46 -4.69
CA GLY A 13 6.59 3.08 -5.07
C GLY A 13 7.85 2.31 -5.47
N GLN A 14 8.76 2.93 -6.21
CA GLN A 14 10.05 2.31 -6.54
C GLN A 14 10.91 2.06 -5.31
N THR A 15 11.03 3.05 -4.42
CA THR A 15 11.83 2.92 -3.18
C THR A 15 11.26 1.84 -2.26
N GLU A 16 9.93 1.69 -2.21
CA GLU A 16 9.25 0.63 -1.47
C GLU A 16 9.60 -0.76 -2.02
N ARG A 17 9.54 -0.96 -3.35
CA ARG A 17 9.95 -2.23 -3.99
C ARG A 17 11.42 -2.55 -3.72
N GLU A 18 12.30 -1.57 -3.84
CA GLU A 18 13.73 -1.72 -3.54
C GLU A 18 13.97 -2.13 -2.08
N LEU A 19 13.18 -1.58 -1.14
CA LEU A 19 13.29 -1.89 0.27
C LEU A 19 12.82 -3.32 0.57
N VAL A 20 11.72 -3.76 -0.05
CA VAL A 20 11.25 -5.15 0.05
C VAL A 20 12.29 -6.11 -0.52
N GLN A 21 12.81 -5.83 -1.72
CA GLN A 21 13.86 -6.64 -2.33
C GLN A 21 15.10 -6.73 -1.43
N ALA A 22 15.59 -5.60 -0.91
CA ALA A 22 16.76 -5.58 -0.03
C ALA A 22 16.54 -6.37 1.27
N ARG A 23 15.31 -6.38 1.81
CA ARG A 23 14.96 -7.22 2.97
C ARG A 23 14.94 -8.70 2.63
N LEU A 24 14.41 -9.06 1.45
CA LEU A 24 14.43 -10.43 0.95
C LEU A 24 15.87 -10.90 0.75
N ASP A 25 16.71 -10.11 0.08
CA ASP A 25 18.12 -10.43 -0.13
C ASP A 25 18.87 -10.60 1.20
N LEU A 26 18.54 -9.77 2.21
CA LEU A 26 19.09 -9.92 3.56
C LEU A 26 18.68 -11.25 4.19
N SER A 27 17.41 -11.65 4.08
CA SER A 27 16.92 -12.93 4.64
C SER A 27 17.56 -14.16 4.01
N ILE A 28 17.96 -14.07 2.73
CA ILE A 28 18.62 -15.16 1.98
C ILE A 28 20.16 -15.09 2.16
N GLY A 29 20.68 -14.07 2.85
CA GLY A 29 22.12 -13.88 3.03
C GLY A 29 22.86 -13.41 1.76
N ARG A 30 22.12 -12.93 0.76
CA ARG A 30 22.65 -12.44 -0.53
C ARG A 30 23.00 -10.94 -0.51
N LEU A 31 22.58 -10.21 0.53
CA LEU A 31 22.79 -8.77 0.59
C LEU A 31 24.24 -8.43 1.00
N GLU A 32 25.05 -8.02 0.04
CA GLU A 32 26.45 -7.61 0.25
C GLU A 32 26.60 -6.37 1.15
N ASN A 33 25.64 -5.44 1.09
CA ASN A 33 25.69 -4.17 1.82
C ASN A 33 24.40 -3.90 2.61
N THR A 34 24.43 -4.20 3.91
CA THR A 34 23.30 -3.99 4.84
C THR A 34 22.97 -2.51 5.08
N ALA A 35 23.94 -1.60 4.89
CA ALA A 35 23.71 -0.16 5.01
C ALA A 35 22.75 0.37 3.92
N ARG A 36 22.59 -0.36 2.80
CA ARG A 36 21.61 -0.06 1.75
C ARG A 36 20.19 0.05 2.30
N ILE A 37 19.80 -0.84 3.21
CA ILE A 37 18.47 -0.81 3.84
C ILE A 37 18.27 0.50 4.63
N ARG A 38 19.30 0.94 5.36
CA ARG A 38 19.25 2.20 6.12
C ARG A 38 19.09 3.41 5.20
N VAL A 39 19.78 3.42 4.06
CA VAL A 39 19.67 4.48 3.05
C VAL A 39 18.28 4.50 2.42
N LEU A 40 17.76 3.33 2.01
CA LEU A 40 16.43 3.19 1.43
C LEU A 40 15.33 3.65 2.40
N ARG A 41 15.42 3.30 3.70
CA ARG A 41 14.50 3.79 4.73
C ARG A 41 14.51 5.32 4.85
N LYS A 42 15.69 5.94 4.83
CA LYS A 42 15.82 7.41 4.88
C LYS A 42 15.24 8.05 3.62
N LYS A 43 15.49 7.47 2.45
CA LYS A 43 14.94 7.94 1.16
C LYS A 43 13.41 7.88 1.19
N TYR A 44 12.83 6.74 1.60
CA TYR A 44 11.39 6.56 1.75
C TYR A 44 10.78 7.63 2.69
N ALA A 45 11.38 7.82 3.87
CA ALA A 45 10.90 8.81 4.82
C ALA A 45 10.89 10.23 4.24
N ARG A 46 11.97 10.65 3.56
CA ARG A 46 12.07 11.97 2.92
C ARG A 46 11.00 12.18 1.85
N ILE A 47 10.75 11.17 1.00
CA ILE A 47 9.72 11.25 -0.05
C ILE A 47 8.34 11.33 0.60
N SER A 48 8.06 10.51 1.61
CA SER A 48 6.79 10.53 2.35
C SER A 48 6.55 11.89 3.04
N THR A 49 7.58 12.51 3.60
CA THR A 49 7.47 13.87 4.18
C THR A 49 7.11 14.91 3.11
N LYS A 50 7.76 14.87 1.94
CA LYS A 50 7.44 15.79 0.84
C LYS A 50 6.01 15.62 0.33
N LEU A 51 5.56 14.37 0.14
CA LEU A 51 4.17 14.10 -0.24
C LEU A 51 3.20 14.59 0.84
N ARG A 52 3.54 14.42 2.12
CA ARG A 52 2.70 14.92 3.19
C ARG A 52 2.63 16.45 3.21
N GLN A 53 3.71 17.13 2.90
CA GLN A 53 3.73 18.60 2.77
C GLN A 53 2.82 19.06 1.62
N ALA A 54 2.86 18.37 0.47
CA ALA A 54 1.96 18.64 -0.65
C ALA A 54 0.49 18.41 -0.26
N GLU A 55 0.18 17.30 0.40
CA GLU A 55 -1.18 17.03 0.89
C GLU A 55 -1.69 18.10 1.85
N ILE A 56 -0.83 18.61 2.75
CA ILE A 56 -1.21 19.69 3.68
C ILE A 56 -1.48 20.99 2.93
N ALA A 57 -0.65 21.33 1.93
CA ALA A 57 -0.85 22.53 1.11
C ALA A 57 -2.19 22.51 0.37
N ASP A 58 -2.60 21.33 -0.10
CA ASP A 58 -3.85 21.12 -0.84
C ASP A 58 -5.06 20.81 0.07
N ASN A 59 -4.90 20.88 1.39
CA ASN A 59 -5.92 20.50 2.39
C ASN A 59 -6.48 19.08 2.21
N LEU A 60 -5.63 18.16 1.75
CA LEU A 60 -5.97 16.77 1.53
C LEU A 60 -5.76 15.89 2.78
N ALA A 61 -6.56 14.84 2.87
CA ALA A 61 -6.38 13.79 3.86
C ALA A 61 -5.01 13.09 3.68
N LYS A 62 -4.46 12.59 4.80
CA LYS A 62 -3.16 11.90 4.79
C LYS A 62 -3.20 10.68 3.87
N GLY A 63 -2.26 10.60 2.95
CA GLY A 63 -2.14 9.49 2.01
C GLY A 63 -3.11 9.54 0.82
N SER A 64 -3.84 10.63 0.61
CA SER A 64 -4.79 10.73 -0.51
C SER A 64 -4.07 10.62 -1.86
N LEU A 65 -2.94 11.32 -2.03
CA LEU A 65 -2.19 11.37 -3.30
C LEU A 65 -1.63 9.99 -3.68
N ALA A 66 -1.07 9.29 -2.70
CA ALA A 66 -0.57 7.93 -2.91
C ALA A 66 -1.71 6.94 -3.22
N THR A 67 -2.87 7.12 -2.57
CA THR A 67 -4.03 6.25 -2.77
C THR A 67 -4.66 6.47 -4.14
N GLN A 68 -4.84 7.73 -4.55
CA GLN A 68 -5.33 8.10 -5.87
C GLN A 68 -4.44 7.54 -6.98
N ALA A 69 -3.12 7.69 -6.84
CA ALA A 69 -2.18 7.14 -7.80
C ALA A 69 -2.27 5.61 -7.92
N ARG A 70 -2.43 4.89 -6.79
CA ARG A 70 -2.62 3.43 -6.81
C ARG A 70 -3.91 3.02 -7.50
N ILE A 71 -5.02 3.71 -7.22
CA ILE A 71 -6.33 3.48 -7.86
C ILE A 71 -6.24 3.76 -9.37
N SER A 72 -5.55 4.82 -9.76
CA SER A 72 -5.36 5.15 -11.18
C SER A 72 -4.45 4.18 -11.93
N ALA A 73 -3.53 3.51 -11.21
CA ALA A 73 -2.57 2.57 -11.78
C ALA A 73 -3.07 1.12 -11.80
N SER A 74 -4.12 0.78 -11.05
CA SER A 74 -4.77 -0.53 -11.19
C SER A 74 -5.51 -0.59 -12.52
N PRO A 75 -5.26 -1.59 -13.38
CA PRO A 75 -6.07 -1.80 -14.57
C PRO A 75 -7.52 -2.00 -14.11
N THR A 76 -8.41 -1.16 -14.60
CA THR A 76 -9.85 -1.26 -14.35
C THR A 76 -10.35 -2.57 -14.94
N GLU A 77 -10.42 -3.63 -14.14
CA GLU A 77 -11.49 -4.60 -14.31
C GLU A 77 -12.80 -3.86 -14.00
N ALA A 78 -13.77 -3.98 -14.92
CA ALA A 78 -15.07 -3.35 -14.91
C ALA A 78 -15.75 -3.42 -13.52
N PRO A 79 -16.65 -2.48 -13.19
CA PRO A 79 -17.37 -2.53 -11.92
C PRO A 79 -18.14 -3.85 -11.89
N VAL A 80 -17.69 -4.77 -11.04
CA VAL A 80 -18.53 -5.87 -10.61
C VAL A 80 -19.66 -5.18 -9.86
N GLU A 81 -20.79 -4.99 -10.54
CA GLU A 81 -22.07 -4.73 -9.91
C GLU A 81 -22.12 -5.63 -8.68
N THR A 82 -22.36 -5.07 -7.51
CA THR A 82 -22.59 -5.89 -6.32
C THR A 82 -23.94 -6.60 -6.52
N PRO A 83 -24.03 -7.91 -6.88
CA PRO A 83 -25.11 -8.67 -6.33
C PRO A 83 -24.89 -8.68 -4.81
N ALA A 84 -25.99 -8.73 -4.08
CA ALA A 84 -26.05 -8.81 -2.63
C ALA A 84 -24.87 -9.59 -2.03
N VAL A 85 -24.36 -9.06 -0.92
CA VAL A 85 -23.33 -9.63 -0.06
C VAL A 85 -23.63 -11.11 0.25
N GLU A 86 -23.21 -12.01 -0.61
CA GLU A 86 -22.91 -13.38 -0.23
C GLU A 86 -21.51 -13.36 0.35
N ALA A 87 -21.47 -13.37 1.67
CA ALA A 87 -20.27 -13.42 2.45
C ALA A 87 -19.32 -14.50 1.91
N ARG A 88 -18.24 -14.07 1.24
CA ARG A 88 -16.96 -14.81 1.23
C ARG A 88 -16.49 -14.90 2.68
N GLY A 89 -17.07 -15.82 3.42
CA GLY A 89 -17.03 -15.82 4.88
C GLY A 89 -16.95 -17.22 5.45
N GLY A 90 -16.15 -18.13 4.89
CA GLY A 90 -15.99 -19.47 5.46
C GLY A 90 -15.45 -19.45 6.91
N PHE A 91 -14.53 -18.53 7.21
CA PHE A 91 -13.94 -18.42 8.55
C PHE A 91 -14.80 -17.59 9.52
N LEU A 92 -15.35 -16.47 9.07
CA LEU A 92 -16.11 -15.56 9.93
C LEU A 92 -17.55 -16.04 10.18
N LYS A 93 -18.15 -16.78 9.24
CA LYS A 93 -19.47 -17.41 9.43
C LYS A 93 -19.45 -18.40 10.59
N GLY A 94 -18.43 -19.24 10.69
CA GLY A 94 -18.30 -20.22 11.78
C GLY A 94 -18.13 -19.60 13.17
N ILE A 95 -17.53 -18.40 13.26
CA ILE A 95 -17.41 -17.66 14.53
C ILE A 95 -18.75 -17.02 14.92
N VAL A 96 -19.47 -16.46 13.95
CA VAL A 96 -20.79 -15.87 14.18
C VAL A 96 -21.81 -16.95 14.56
N ASP A 97 -21.84 -18.09 13.87
CA ASP A 97 -22.77 -19.19 14.15
C ASP A 97 -22.57 -19.77 15.57
N ARG A 98 -21.31 -19.86 16.02
CA ARG A 98 -20.97 -20.35 17.38
C ARG A 98 -21.34 -19.35 18.48
N LEU A 99 -21.34 -18.06 18.18
CA LEU A 99 -21.73 -17.00 19.12
C LEU A 99 -23.24 -16.76 19.15
N SER A 100 -23.93 -16.96 18.01
CA SER A 100 -25.37 -16.75 17.90
C SER A 100 -26.23 -17.91 18.43
N GLY A 101 -25.63 -18.98 18.96
CA GLY A 101 -26.34 -20.03 19.69
C GLY A 101 -27.47 -20.70 18.91
N LYS A 102 -27.39 -20.77 17.57
CA LYS A 102 -28.39 -21.47 16.76
C LYS A 102 -28.14 -22.98 16.85
N SER A 103 -28.81 -23.62 17.79
CA SER A 103 -29.24 -25.01 17.65
C SER A 103 -30.28 -25.09 16.53
N GLU A 104 -30.05 -26.04 15.62
CA GLU A 104 -30.82 -26.45 14.42
C GLU A 104 -32.23 -25.85 14.21
#